data_AF-A0A0C3QLC2-F1
#
_entry.id   AF-A0A0C3QLC2-F1
#
_cell.length_a   1.000
_cell.length_b   1.000
_cell.length_c   1.000
_cell.angle_alpha   90.00
_cell.angle_beta   90.00
_cell.angle_gamma   90.00
#
_symmetry.space_group_name_H-M   'P 1'
#
loop_
_entity.id
_entity.type
_entity.pdbx_description
1 polymer ?
#
loop_
_entity_poly.entity_id
_entity_poly.type
_entity_poly.pdbx_seq_one_letter_code
_entity_poly.pdbx_strand_id
1 'polypeptide(L)'
;MLQALYPNKRYVFIFDNSSAHNSLAKDALTVMKMNVNPGSKQAHMHDPVIPANNLHGFGGQPQSMQFPNELPSTHKYAKYSGQPKGMWVILEEQGLVRPSKKIVSVCKDRKVLRSRKPQIKGLSPAEEALIEEEDE
;
A
#
# COMPACT_ATOMS: atom_id res chain seq x y z
N MET A 1 -40.08 -2.60 0.71
CA MET A 1 -40.35 -2.06 2.06
C MET A 1 -40.61 -0.56 2.06
N LEU A 2 -39.67 0.28 1.59
CA LEU A 2 -39.82 1.75 1.57
C LEU A 2 -41.09 2.26 0.87
N GLN A 3 -41.40 1.69 -0.31
CA GLN A 3 -42.58 2.07 -1.10
C GLN A 3 -43.92 1.76 -0.42
N ALA A 4 -43.95 0.75 0.47
CA ALA A 4 -45.13 0.41 1.27
C ALA A 4 -45.27 1.31 2.51
N LEU A 5 -44.14 1.78 3.07
CA LEU A 5 -44.11 2.63 4.27
C LEU A 5 -44.36 4.11 3.96
N TYR A 6 -43.94 4.59 2.78
CA TYR A 6 -44.10 6.01 2.40
C TYR A 6 -44.58 6.15 0.94
N PRO A 7 -45.85 5.78 0.66
CA PRO A 7 -46.41 5.95 -0.68
C PRO A 7 -46.34 7.44 -1.11
N ASN A 8 -46.03 7.68 -2.39
CA ASN A 8 -45.89 8.99 -3.02
C ASN A 8 -44.65 9.82 -2.66
N LYS A 9 -43.60 9.21 -2.10
CA LYS A 9 -42.28 9.86 -1.94
C LYS A 9 -41.30 9.39 -3.02
N ARG A 10 -40.39 10.28 -3.44
CA ARG A 10 -39.26 9.96 -4.33
C ARG A 10 -38.04 9.68 -3.47
N TYR A 11 -37.38 8.56 -3.72
CA TYR A 11 -36.17 8.17 -3.00
C TYR A 11 -34.96 8.38 -3.90
N VAL A 12 -33.92 8.97 -3.34
CA VAL A 12 -32.61 9.10 -3.99
C VAL A 12 -31.62 8.35 -3.12
N PHE A 13 -31.03 7.31 -3.68
CA PHE A 13 -29.95 6.58 -3.03
C PHE A 13 -28.63 7.10 -3.58
N ILE A 14 -27.76 7.56 -2.69
CA ILE A 14 -26.41 8.00 -3.02
C ILE A 14 -25.48 6.99 -2.37
N PHE A 15 -24.72 6.27 -3.20
CA PHE A 15 -23.72 5.32 -2.74
C PHE A 15 -22.36 5.98 -2.88
N ASP A 16 -21.67 6.20 -1.77
CA ASP A 16 -20.26 6.56 -1.80
C ASP A 16 -19.43 5.27 -1.97
N ASN A 17 -18.69 5.18 -3.07
CA ASN A 17 -17.80 4.06 -3.36
C ASN A 17 -16.32 4.42 -3.15
N SER A 18 -16.04 5.47 -2.38
CA SER A 18 -14.68 5.90 -2.06
C SER A 18 -13.82 4.80 -1.42
N SER A 19 -14.46 3.84 -0.73
CA SER A 19 -13.80 2.72 -0.04
C SER A 19 -13.43 1.54 -0.95
N ALA A 20 -14.02 1.38 -2.14
CA ALA A 20 -13.65 0.26 -3.03
C ALA A 20 -12.19 0.27 -3.47
N HIS A 21 -11.53 1.44 -3.42
CA HIS A 21 -10.09 1.56 -3.67
C HIS A 21 -9.21 0.82 -2.65
N ASN A 22 -9.77 0.40 -1.51
CA ASN A 22 -9.04 -0.34 -0.48
C ASN A 22 -9.05 -1.86 -0.70
N SER A 23 -9.93 -2.39 -1.58
CA SER A 23 -10.00 -3.81 -1.89
C SER A 23 -8.99 -4.16 -2.98
N LEU A 24 -7.75 -4.42 -2.57
CA LEU A 24 -6.67 -4.84 -3.45
C LEU A 24 -6.44 -6.36 -3.32
N ALA A 25 -6.04 -7.00 -4.42
CA ALA A 25 -5.62 -8.41 -4.39
C ALA A 25 -4.50 -8.64 -3.36
N LYS A 26 -4.39 -9.87 -2.85
CA LYS A 26 -3.42 -10.23 -1.80
C LYS A 26 -1.97 -9.91 -2.19
N ASP A 27 -1.66 -10.08 -3.46
CA ASP A 27 -0.36 -9.87 -4.12
C ASP A 27 -0.28 -8.53 -4.88
N ALA A 28 -1.30 -7.67 -4.76
CA ALA A 28 -1.31 -6.39 -5.42
C ALA A 28 -0.13 -5.52 -4.95
N LEU A 29 0.49 -4.84 -5.90
CA LEU A 29 1.59 -3.93 -5.64
C LEU A 29 1.12 -2.76 -4.78
N THR A 30 1.51 -2.74 -3.51
CA THR A 30 1.14 -1.71 -2.54
C THR A 30 2.38 -1.22 -1.81
N VAL A 31 2.79 0.02 -2.07
CA VAL A 31 3.94 0.65 -1.41
C VAL A 31 3.81 0.63 0.11
N MET A 32 2.58 0.74 0.64
CA MET A 32 2.34 0.70 2.08
C MET A 32 2.65 -0.65 2.74
N LYS A 33 2.69 -1.73 1.96
CA LYS A 33 3.01 -3.09 2.40
C LYS A 33 4.45 -3.49 2.05
N MET A 34 5.27 -2.56 1.56
CA MET A 34 6.69 -2.76 1.25
C MET A 34 7.58 -2.21 2.37
N ASN A 35 8.67 -2.91 2.65
CA ASN A 35 9.71 -2.40 3.53
C ASN A 35 10.70 -1.54 2.74
N VAL A 36 11.36 -0.60 3.41
CA VAL A 36 12.41 0.21 2.75
C VAL A 36 13.61 -0.68 2.38
N ASN A 37 14.04 -1.50 3.33
CA ASN A 37 15.11 -2.48 3.14
C ASN A 37 14.53 -3.89 2.99
N PRO A 38 15.24 -4.82 2.34
CA PRO A 38 14.84 -6.22 2.28
C PRO A 38 14.63 -6.91 3.64
N GLY A 39 13.79 -7.95 3.61
CA GLY A 39 13.52 -8.83 4.74
C GLY A 39 12.41 -8.33 5.66
N SER A 40 12.37 -8.88 6.87
CA SER A 40 11.25 -8.75 7.83
C SER A 40 9.90 -9.21 7.23
N LYS A 41 8.78 -9.01 7.94
CA LYS A 41 7.46 -9.38 7.40
C LYS A 41 7.09 -8.39 6.28
N GLN A 42 7.22 -8.83 5.03
CA GLN A 42 6.76 -8.11 3.83
C GLN A 42 5.83 -9.03 3.04
N ALA A 43 4.83 -8.46 2.36
CA ALA A 43 3.98 -9.22 1.44
C ALA A 43 4.75 -9.61 0.18
N HIS A 44 4.47 -10.82 -0.34
CA HIS A 44 4.89 -11.22 -1.69
C HIS A 44 3.96 -10.55 -2.69
N MET A 45 4.52 -9.67 -3.52
CA MET A 45 3.76 -8.91 -4.53
C MET A 45 4.08 -9.45 -5.92
N HIS A 46 3.13 -9.32 -6.83
CA HIS A 46 3.30 -9.68 -8.25
C HIS A 46 4.27 -8.71 -8.94
N ASP A 47 5.04 -9.23 -9.91
CA ASP A 47 6.00 -8.48 -10.70
C ASP A 47 5.29 -7.53 -11.69
N PRO A 48 5.42 -6.19 -11.56
CA PRO A 48 4.80 -5.28 -12.53
C PRO A 48 5.67 -5.12 -13.78
N VAL A 49 5.08 -4.58 -14.84
CA VAL A 49 5.83 -4.08 -16.01
C VAL A 49 6.20 -2.62 -15.77
N ILE A 50 7.47 -2.27 -15.96
CA ILE A 50 7.96 -0.91 -15.81
C ILE A 50 7.32 -0.03 -16.90
N PRO A 51 6.77 1.15 -16.56
CA PRO A 51 6.17 2.05 -17.54
C PRO A 51 7.12 2.39 -18.69
N ALA A 52 6.59 2.45 -19.92
CA ALA A 52 7.38 2.70 -21.13
C ALA A 52 8.14 4.03 -21.11
N ASN A 53 7.66 5.02 -20.34
CA ASN A 53 8.28 6.33 -20.18
C ASN A 53 9.37 6.39 -19.08
N ASN A 54 9.91 5.24 -18.64
CA ASN A 54 11.01 5.20 -17.69
C ASN A 54 12.27 5.86 -18.28
N LEU A 55 12.76 6.93 -17.63
CA LEU A 55 13.89 7.75 -18.08
C LEU A 55 15.25 7.02 -18.09
N HIS A 56 15.33 5.84 -17.47
CA HIS A 56 16.55 5.06 -17.32
C HIS A 56 16.62 3.88 -18.30
N GLY A 57 15.70 3.79 -19.26
CA GLY A 57 15.75 2.79 -20.34
C GLY A 57 15.21 1.40 -19.97
N PHE A 58 14.57 1.26 -18.80
CA PHE A 58 13.97 -0.01 -18.35
C PHE A 58 12.49 -0.16 -18.75
N GLY A 59 11.95 0.75 -19.57
CA GLY A 59 10.54 0.74 -19.96
C GLY A 59 10.13 -0.55 -20.67
N GLY A 60 8.98 -1.09 -20.30
CA GLY A 60 8.44 -2.34 -20.85
C GLY A 60 9.05 -3.62 -20.27
N GLN A 61 10.08 -3.53 -19.43
CA GLN A 61 10.68 -4.69 -18.79
C GLN A 61 9.90 -5.09 -17.52
N PRO A 62 9.82 -6.40 -17.20
CA PRO A 62 9.28 -6.85 -15.93
C PRO A 62 10.21 -6.44 -14.77
N GLN A 63 9.64 -5.89 -13.70
CA GLN A 63 10.35 -5.62 -12.45
C GLN A 63 10.10 -6.76 -11.48
N SER A 64 11.13 -7.54 -11.18
CA SER A 64 10.99 -8.57 -10.16
C SER A 64 10.91 -7.96 -8.77
N MET A 65 9.86 -8.31 -8.01
CA MET A 65 9.59 -7.85 -6.65
C MET A 65 10.22 -8.76 -5.58
N GLN A 66 10.81 -9.88 -5.99
CA GLN A 66 11.37 -10.90 -5.13
C GLN A 66 12.82 -11.21 -5.54
N PHE A 67 13.65 -11.56 -4.57
CA PHE A 67 14.95 -12.12 -4.89
C PHE A 67 14.80 -13.53 -5.47
N PRO A 68 15.68 -13.94 -6.40
CA PRO A 68 15.79 -15.34 -6.80
C PRO A 68 15.93 -16.26 -5.58
N ASN A 69 15.40 -17.48 -5.69
CA ASN A 69 15.50 -18.48 -4.62
C ASN A 69 16.94 -18.84 -4.27
N GLU A 70 17.86 -18.70 -5.22
CA GLU A 70 19.27 -18.95 -5.06
C GLU A 70 20.06 -17.74 -5.55
N LEU A 71 20.70 -17.03 -4.63
CA LEU A 71 21.69 -16.01 -4.94
C LEU A 71 23.09 -16.50 -4.57
N PRO A 72 24.13 -16.15 -5.35
CA PRO A 72 25.51 -16.44 -5.00
C PRO A 72 25.88 -15.86 -3.63
N SER A 73 26.75 -16.54 -2.87
CA SER A 73 27.21 -16.07 -1.56
C SER A 73 27.95 -14.72 -1.61
N THR A 74 28.51 -14.37 -2.78
CA THR A 74 29.16 -13.08 -3.06
C THR A 74 28.17 -11.93 -3.27
N HIS A 75 26.87 -12.23 -3.44
CA HIS A 75 25.86 -11.23 -3.72
C HIS A 75 25.53 -10.40 -2.47
N LYS A 76 25.42 -9.07 -2.63
CA LYS A 76 25.09 -8.09 -1.56
C LYS A 76 23.86 -8.49 -0.72
N TYR A 77 22.90 -9.14 -1.36
CA TYR A 77 21.63 -9.56 -0.76
C TYR A 77 21.48 -11.08 -0.61
N ALA A 78 22.58 -11.85 -0.61
CA ALA A 78 22.54 -13.33 -0.55
C ALA A 78 21.66 -13.87 0.60
N LYS A 79 21.71 -13.23 1.78
CA LYS A 79 20.88 -13.58 2.95
C LYS A 79 19.36 -13.41 2.77
N TYR A 80 18.93 -12.76 1.69
CA TYR A 80 17.52 -12.51 1.36
C TYR A 80 17.04 -13.33 0.16
N SER A 81 17.75 -14.40 -0.21
CA SER A 81 17.33 -15.30 -1.28
C SER A 81 15.89 -15.79 -1.06
N GLY A 82 15.07 -15.75 -2.10
CA GLY A 82 13.64 -16.10 -2.06
C GLY A 82 12.74 -15.13 -1.28
N GLN A 83 13.28 -14.01 -0.75
CA GLN A 83 12.49 -13.03 0.01
C GLN A 83 12.05 -11.86 -0.87
N PRO A 84 10.98 -11.14 -0.48
CA PRO A 84 10.60 -9.89 -1.11
C PRO A 84 11.71 -8.82 -1.04
N LYS A 85 11.89 -8.09 -2.14
CA LYS A 85 12.81 -6.94 -2.20
C LYS A 85 12.21 -5.74 -1.47
N GLY A 86 13.07 -4.96 -0.83
CA GLY A 86 12.69 -3.66 -0.27
C GLY A 86 12.62 -2.57 -1.35
N MET A 87 11.93 -1.47 -1.05
CA MET A 87 11.81 -0.30 -1.93
C MET A 87 13.17 0.22 -2.41
N TRP A 88 14.19 0.19 -1.54
CA TRP A 88 15.52 0.65 -1.91
C TRP A 88 16.10 -0.14 -3.08
N VAL A 89 15.97 -1.47 -3.03
CA VAL A 89 16.54 -2.37 -4.06
C VAL A 89 15.83 -2.18 -5.39
N ILE A 90 14.50 -2.10 -5.38
CA ILE A 90 13.70 -1.85 -6.59
C ILE A 90 14.08 -0.51 -7.22
N LEU A 91 14.23 0.54 -6.42
CA LEU A 91 14.62 1.85 -6.94
C LEU A 91 16.08 1.87 -7.43
N GLU A 92 16.98 1.12 -6.78
CA GLU A 92 18.39 0.97 -7.19
C GLU A 92 18.47 0.28 -8.56
N GLU A 93 17.73 -0.81 -8.75
CA GLU A 93 17.61 -1.54 -10.02
C GLU A 93 17.07 -0.66 -11.17
N GLN A 94 16.14 0.25 -10.86
CA GLN A 94 15.58 1.19 -11.85
C GLN A 94 16.41 2.46 -12.07
N GLY A 95 17.56 2.61 -11.39
CA GLY A 95 18.41 3.80 -11.50
C GLY A 95 17.84 5.06 -10.83
N LEU A 96 16.79 4.92 -9.99
CA LEU A 96 16.07 6.03 -9.36
C LEU A 96 16.70 6.50 -8.03
N VAL A 97 17.66 5.74 -7.49
CA VAL A 97 18.34 6.07 -6.24
C VAL A 97 19.57 6.95 -6.50
N ARG A 98 19.75 7.98 -5.66
CA ARG A 98 21.00 8.73 -5.57
C ARG A 98 21.72 8.35 -4.27
N PRO A 99 23.06 8.13 -4.27
CA PRO A 99 23.81 7.66 -3.10
C PRO A 99 23.64 8.51 -1.84
N SER A 100 23.34 9.81 -2.00
CA SER A 100 23.22 10.76 -0.90
C SER A 100 21.82 10.87 -0.28
N LYS A 101 20.80 10.22 -0.84
CA LYS A 101 19.40 10.38 -0.39
C LYS A 101 18.93 9.21 0.47
N LYS A 102 18.52 9.49 1.70
CA LYS A 102 17.81 8.54 2.56
C LYS A 102 16.36 8.37 2.07
N ILE A 103 15.95 7.13 1.80
CA ILE A 103 14.56 6.80 1.49
C ILE A 103 13.82 6.51 2.80
N VAL A 104 12.59 7.00 2.90
CA VAL A 104 11.68 6.73 4.01
C VAL A 104 10.35 6.25 3.46
N SER A 105 9.72 5.26 4.11
CA SER A 105 8.44 4.69 3.67
C SER A 105 7.26 5.65 3.89
N VAL A 106 7.33 6.48 4.93
CA VAL A 106 6.29 7.46 5.27
C VAL A 106 6.96 8.80 5.53
N CYS A 107 6.44 9.87 4.93
CA CYS A 107 6.93 11.21 5.19
C CYS A 107 6.73 11.59 6.66
N LYS A 108 7.59 12.47 7.20
CA LYS A 108 7.59 12.82 8.62
C LYS A 108 6.22 13.32 9.09
N ASP A 109 5.57 14.17 8.30
CA ASP A 109 4.28 14.76 8.67
C ASP A 109 3.17 13.71 8.73
N ARG A 110 3.11 12.80 7.74
CA ARG A 110 2.16 11.67 7.77
C ARG A 110 2.44 10.69 8.88
N LYS A 111 3.70 10.49 9.26
CA LYS A 111 4.05 9.64 10.39
C LYS A 111 3.47 10.19 11.69
N VAL A 112 3.53 11.51 11.88
CA VAL A 112 2.92 12.21 13.03
C VAL A 112 1.39 12.11 13.00
N LEU A 113 0.77 12.32 11.83
CA LEU A 113 -0.69 12.20 11.69
C LEU A 113 -1.18 10.79 12.01
N ARG A 114 -0.50 9.74 11.54
CA ARG A 114 -0.87 8.34 11.82
C ARG A 114 -0.70 7.94 13.28
N SER A 115 0.24 8.53 14.00
CA SER A 115 0.41 8.28 15.43
C SER A 115 -0.67 8.93 16.30
N ARG A 116 -1.45 9.87 15.73
CA ARG A 116 -2.58 10.50 16.42
C ARG A 116 -3.84 9.76 15.98
N LYS A 117 -4.45 8.95 16.85
CA LYS A 117 -5.86 8.59 16.66
C LYS A 117 -6.65 9.91 16.58
N PRO A 118 -7.48 10.14 15.56
CA PRO A 118 -8.39 11.28 15.60
C PRO A 118 -9.34 11.05 16.78
N GLN A 119 -9.15 11.81 17.86
CA GLN A 119 -10.22 11.96 18.84
C GLN A 119 -11.25 12.85 18.19
N ILE A 120 -12.35 12.26 17.71
CA ILE A 120 -13.49 13.03 17.25
C ILE A 120 -14.12 13.62 18.51
N LYS A 121 -13.76 14.87 18.86
CA LYS A 121 -14.29 15.53 20.04
C LYS A 121 -15.68 16.06 19.72
N GLY A 122 -16.66 15.64 20.52
CA GLY A 122 -18.04 16.12 20.44
C GLY A 122 -19.07 15.11 19.96
N LEU A 123 -18.73 13.81 19.85
CA LEU A 123 -19.73 12.78 19.63
C LEU A 123 -20.51 12.51 20.92
N SER A 124 -21.81 12.34 20.77
CA SER A 124 -22.64 11.79 21.82
C SER A 124 -22.29 10.31 22.06
N PRO A 125 -22.54 9.76 23.26
CA PRO A 125 -22.28 8.34 23.55
C PRO A 125 -22.97 7.37 22.58
N ALA A 126 -24.08 7.79 21.96
CA ALA A 126 -24.80 7.00 20.96
C ALA A 126 -24.08 6.97 19.59
N GLU A 127 -23.37 8.04 19.23
CA GLU A 127 -22.59 8.10 17.99
C GLU A 127 -21.26 7.35 18.12
N GLU A 128 -20.67 7.30 19.32
CA GLU A 128 -19.48 6.48 19.59
C GLU A 128 -19.77 4.98 19.49
N ALA A 129 -20.92 4.52 20.02
CA ALA A 129 -21.31 3.11 19.96
C ALA A 129 -21.56 2.58 18.55
N LEU A 130 -21.92 3.45 17.59
CA LEU A 130 -22.14 3.06 16.19
C LEU A 130 -20.84 2.91 15.40
N ILE A 131 -19.76 3.58 15.82
CA ILE A 131 -18.46 3.50 15.16
C ILE A 131 -17.71 2.23 15.58
N GLU A 132 -17.90 1.76 16.81
CA GLU A 132 -17.26 0.52 17.30
C GLU A 132 -17.80 -0.76 16.64
N GLU A 133 -19.01 -0.73 16.06
CA GLU A 133 -19.63 -1.88 15.37
C GLU A 133 -19.18 -2.05 13.91
N GLU A 134 -18.52 -1.06 13.29
CA GLU A 134 -18.07 -1.12 11.89
C GLU A 134 -16.63 -1.63 11.72
N ASP A 135 -15.89 -1.82 12.82
CA ASP A 135 -14.46 -2.19 12.83
C ASP A 135 -14.18 -3.69 13.16
N GLU A 136 -15.21 -4.56 13.24
CA GLU A 136 -15.07 -6.04 13.26
C GLU A 136 -15.15 -6.67 11.85
#